data_AF-A0A1G8HN15-F1
#
_entry.id   AF-A0A1G8HN15-F1
#
_cell.length_a   1.000
_cell.length_b   1.000
_cell.length_c   1.000
_cell.angle_alpha   90.00
_cell.angle_beta   90.00
_cell.angle_gamma   90.00
#
_symmetry.space_group_name_H-M   'P 1'
#
loop_
_entity.id
_entity.type
_entity.pdbx_description
1 polymer ?
#
loop_
_entity_poly.entity_id
_entity_poly.type
_entity_poly.pdbx_seq_one_letter_code
_entity_poly.pdbx_strand_id
1 'polypeptide(L)'
;MTEFNFGPTDPDDEFGDYARDDTVRVAPPVPSTGGIMMDLAADRLPQDISLLPHWIESVDPTKVGGLLLGSYHQALGELGQRYIDAGMAPPSAVPPRRHVIPHLLRTDSLGEYRETSSRLLGSATTVGCSSVLGRADTPVISVTADRTGISAIAVDSEWVSGTQEISLRSEFLYAVDAIRRQRPELVEEGRYAETSDQELEDLNVEHLRRLNGV
;
A
#
# COMPACT_ATOMS: atom_id res chain seq x y z
N MET A 1 -26.59 -52.28 22.27
CA MET A 1 -26.38 -52.65 20.85
C MET A 1 -27.22 -51.69 20.04
N THR A 2 -26.57 -50.71 19.43
CA THR A 2 -27.22 -49.68 18.60
C THR A 2 -26.34 -49.53 17.37
N GLU A 3 -26.82 -50.00 16.22
CA GLU A 3 -26.13 -49.92 14.94
C GLU A 3 -26.21 -48.49 14.39
N PHE A 4 -25.06 -47.89 14.08
CA PHE A 4 -24.96 -46.65 13.33
C PHE A 4 -24.78 -46.98 11.85
N ASN A 5 -25.77 -46.60 11.05
CA ASN A 5 -25.79 -46.76 9.61
C ASN A 5 -25.08 -45.56 8.96
N PHE A 6 -23.91 -45.79 8.36
CA PHE A 6 -23.22 -44.78 7.54
C PHE A 6 -23.70 -44.92 6.09
N GLY A 7 -24.51 -43.96 5.64
CA GLY A 7 -24.78 -43.79 4.21
C GLY A 7 -23.55 -43.27 3.47
N PRO A 8 -23.43 -43.52 2.16
CA PRO A 8 -22.26 -43.13 1.37
C PRO A 8 -22.20 -41.60 1.19
N THR A 9 -21.05 -41.02 1.53
CA THR A 9 -20.70 -39.62 1.25
C THR A 9 -20.38 -39.47 -0.23
N ASP A 10 -21.12 -38.60 -0.91
CA ASP A 10 -20.92 -38.20 -2.31
C ASP A 10 -19.56 -37.47 -2.44
N PRO A 11 -18.66 -37.85 -3.37
CA PRO A 11 -17.33 -37.23 -3.50
C PRO A 11 -17.29 -35.95 -4.35
N ASP A 12 -18.43 -35.41 -4.78
CA ASP A 12 -18.51 -34.26 -5.70
C ASP A 12 -18.93 -32.94 -5.01
N ASP A 13 -18.63 -32.77 -3.72
CA ASP A 13 -18.88 -31.51 -3.01
C ASP A 13 -17.78 -30.47 -3.35
N GLU A 14 -18.04 -29.78 -4.47
CA GLU A 14 -17.68 -28.40 -4.79
C GLU A 14 -16.47 -27.81 -4.05
N PHE A 15 -15.35 -27.71 -4.79
CA PHE A 15 -14.32 -26.71 -4.54
C PHE A 15 -14.93 -25.32 -4.72
N GLY A 16 -15.59 -24.84 -3.66
CA GLY A 16 -16.06 -23.47 -3.51
C GLY A 16 -14.87 -22.51 -3.56
N ASP A 17 -14.90 -21.70 -4.61
CA ASP A 17 -14.11 -20.51 -4.88
C ASP A 17 -13.88 -19.65 -3.61
N TYR A 18 -12.71 -19.80 -2.97
CA TYR A 18 -12.26 -18.94 -1.87
C TYR A 18 -11.69 -17.62 -2.42
N ALA A 19 -12.46 -16.91 -3.24
CA ALA A 19 -12.25 -15.48 -3.39
C ALA A 19 -12.72 -14.82 -2.08
N ARG A 20 -11.80 -14.65 -1.13
CA ARG A 20 -12.04 -13.78 0.03
C ARG A 20 -12.29 -12.37 -0.51
N ASP A 21 -13.56 -12.02 -0.61
CA ASP A 21 -14.02 -10.66 -0.75
C ASP A 21 -13.76 -9.94 0.59
N ASP A 22 -12.50 -9.56 0.82
CA ASP A 22 -12.04 -8.79 1.98
C ASP A 22 -12.47 -7.30 1.88
N THR A 23 -13.46 -6.98 1.03
CA THR A 23 -13.97 -5.62 0.93
C THR A 23 -14.91 -5.33 2.10
N VAL A 24 -14.36 -4.73 3.16
CA VAL A 24 -15.15 -4.10 4.22
C VAL A 24 -16.12 -3.11 3.57
N ARG A 25 -17.42 -3.43 3.58
CA ARG A 25 -18.45 -2.58 2.96
C ARG A 25 -18.44 -1.19 3.58
N VAL A 26 -18.28 -0.19 2.71
CA VAL A 26 -17.90 1.20 3.03
C VAL A 26 -19.14 2.08 3.26
N ALA A 27 -19.22 2.72 4.44
CA ALA A 27 -19.96 3.97 4.58
C ALA A 27 -19.11 5.12 3.98
N PRO A 28 -19.72 6.12 3.30
CA PRO A 28 -18.95 7.15 2.62
C PRO A 28 -18.05 7.93 3.59
N PRO A 29 -16.82 8.34 3.17
CA PRO A 29 -15.92 9.10 4.02
C PRO A 29 -16.55 10.43 4.47
N VAL A 30 -16.20 10.88 5.67
CA VAL A 30 -16.63 12.20 6.16
C VAL A 30 -15.64 13.25 5.67
N PRO A 31 -16.09 14.42 5.17
CA PRO A 31 -15.19 15.46 4.73
C PRO A 31 -14.27 15.92 5.87
N SER A 32 -12.97 16.00 5.57
CA SER A 32 -12.00 16.57 6.50
C SER A 32 -12.30 18.05 6.74
N THR A 33 -11.73 18.62 7.80
CA THR A 33 -11.76 20.07 8.08
C THR A 33 -11.30 20.92 6.88
N GLY A 34 -10.59 20.30 5.92
CA GLY A 34 -10.14 20.94 4.70
C GLY A 34 -11.05 20.74 3.49
N GLY A 35 -12.24 20.12 3.56
CA GLY A 35 -13.10 19.94 2.38
C GLY A 35 -12.57 18.92 1.36
N ILE A 36 -11.66 18.04 1.79
CA ILE A 36 -11.12 16.95 0.99
C ILE A 36 -11.54 15.64 1.66
N MET A 37 -12.05 14.71 0.86
CA MET A 37 -12.34 13.34 1.24
C MET A 37 -11.38 12.43 0.50
N MET A 38 -10.77 11.47 1.20
CA MET A 38 -9.93 10.46 0.58
C MET A 38 -10.46 9.09 0.94
N ASP A 39 -10.53 8.20 -0.05
CA ASP A 39 -10.72 6.78 0.19
C ASP A 39 -9.39 6.06 0.01
N LEU A 40 -9.06 5.20 0.96
CA LEU A 40 -7.79 4.49 1.01
C LEU A 40 -8.02 3.01 0.75
N ALA A 41 -7.17 2.43 -0.09
CA ALA A 41 -7.13 0.99 -0.27
C ALA A 41 -6.46 0.29 0.94
N ALA A 42 -6.49 -1.05 0.95
CA ALA A 42 -5.86 -1.87 2.00
C ALA A 42 -4.33 -1.65 2.10
N ASP A 43 -3.71 -1.19 1.02
CA ASP A 43 -2.29 -0.81 0.96
C ASP A 43 -1.99 0.56 1.62
N ARG A 44 -3.02 1.18 2.21
CA ARG A 44 -2.98 2.50 2.87
C ARG A 44 -2.67 3.65 1.93
N LEU A 45 -2.80 3.47 0.62
CA LEU A 45 -2.63 4.54 -0.36
C LEU A 45 -4.00 5.04 -0.85
N PRO A 46 -4.14 6.33 -1.19
CA PRO A 46 -5.38 6.87 -1.77
C PRO A 46 -5.77 6.17 -3.06
N GLN A 47 -6.94 5.54 -3.10
CA GLN A 47 -7.54 5.00 -4.32
C GLN A 47 -8.54 5.98 -4.95
N ASP A 48 -9.08 6.89 -4.14
CA ASP A 48 -9.87 8.00 -4.62
C ASP A 48 -9.71 9.25 -3.76
N ILE A 49 -9.98 10.41 -4.36
CA ILE A 49 -10.06 11.70 -3.70
C ILE A 49 -11.25 12.48 -4.25
N SER A 50 -12.06 13.02 -3.35
CA SER A 50 -13.15 13.93 -3.67
C SER A 50 -12.89 15.28 -3.02
N LEU A 51 -13.01 16.34 -3.81
CA LEU A 51 -12.87 17.73 -3.38
C LEU A 51 -14.28 18.34 -3.33
N LEU A 52 -14.54 19.22 -2.36
CA LEU A 52 -15.75 20.03 -2.40
C LEU A 52 -15.78 20.90 -3.68
N PRO A 53 -16.95 21.21 -4.24
CA PRO A 53 -17.04 22.11 -5.39
C PRO A 53 -16.42 23.48 -5.08
N HIS A 54 -15.63 24.02 -6.01
CA HIS A 54 -14.92 25.30 -5.88
C HIS A 54 -13.92 25.35 -4.72
N TRP A 55 -13.52 24.18 -4.20
CA TRP A 55 -12.53 24.08 -3.16
C TRP A 55 -11.22 24.75 -3.57
N ILE A 56 -10.76 24.52 -4.80
CA ILE A 56 -9.48 25.05 -5.28
C ILE A 56 -9.45 26.59 -5.32
N GLU A 57 -10.61 27.22 -5.52
CA GLU A 57 -10.77 28.69 -5.53
C GLU A 57 -10.71 29.29 -4.11
N SER A 58 -11.02 28.48 -3.09
CA SER A 58 -11.11 28.90 -1.69
C SER A 58 -9.82 28.68 -0.88
N VAL A 59 -8.85 27.97 -1.46
CA VAL A 59 -7.64 27.52 -0.78
C VAL A 59 -6.41 28.25 -1.31
N ASP A 60 -5.54 28.66 -0.38
CA ASP A 60 -4.20 29.16 -0.71
C ASP A 60 -3.39 28.06 -1.43
N PRO A 61 -2.96 28.26 -2.69
CA PRO A 61 -2.24 27.26 -3.46
C PRO A 61 -1.01 26.69 -2.76
N THR A 62 -0.35 27.48 -1.91
CA THR A 62 0.83 27.04 -1.14
C THR A 62 0.49 26.03 -0.03
N LYS A 63 -0.78 25.95 0.37
CA LYS A 63 -1.26 25.05 1.44
C LYS A 63 -1.84 23.75 0.92
N VAL A 64 -2.03 23.59 -0.39
CA VAL A 64 -2.68 22.41 -0.98
C VAL A 64 -1.96 21.11 -0.59
N GLY A 65 -0.63 21.06 -0.67
CA GLY A 65 0.12 19.86 -0.25
C GLY A 65 -0.11 19.48 1.22
N GLY A 66 -0.13 20.48 2.11
CA GLY A 66 -0.42 20.26 3.53
C GLY A 66 -1.86 19.81 3.81
N LEU A 67 -2.83 20.34 3.06
CA LEU A 67 -4.24 19.94 3.18
C LEU A 67 -4.48 18.51 2.65
N LEU A 68 -3.83 18.14 1.55
CA LEU A 68 -3.83 16.77 1.05
C LEU A 68 -3.23 15.81 2.08
N LEU A 69 -2.07 16.16 2.66
CA LEU A 69 -1.41 15.31 3.65
C LEU A 69 -2.23 15.19 4.95
N GLY A 70 -2.82 16.28 5.41
CA GLY A 70 -3.72 16.26 6.58
C GLY A 70 -4.96 15.39 6.34
N SER A 71 -5.56 15.49 5.15
CA SER A 71 -6.74 14.68 4.79
C SER A 71 -6.39 13.20 4.62
N TYR A 72 -5.19 12.90 4.11
CA TYR A 72 -4.67 11.54 4.09
C TYR A 72 -4.54 10.94 5.49
N HIS A 73 -3.95 11.67 6.44
CA HIS A 73 -3.81 11.18 7.81
C HIS A 73 -5.15 10.99 8.52
N GLN A 74 -6.13 11.86 8.25
CA GLN A 74 -7.49 11.66 8.74
C GLN A 74 -8.10 10.38 8.16
N ALA A 75 -8.05 10.20 6.83
CA ALA A 75 -8.57 9.00 6.18
C ALA A 75 -7.88 7.71 6.65
N LEU A 76 -6.58 7.79 6.99
CA LEU A 76 -5.83 6.68 7.57
C LEU A 76 -6.33 6.33 8.98
N GLY A 77 -6.65 7.33 9.80
CA GLY A 77 -7.29 7.13 11.11
C GLY A 77 -8.67 6.50 10.99
N GLU A 78 -9.50 6.98 10.05
CA GLU A 78 -10.82 6.42 9.75
C GLU A 78 -10.73 4.97 9.25
N LEU A 79 -9.75 4.65 8.40
CA LEU A 79 -9.47 3.28 7.99
C LEU A 79 -9.11 2.39 9.20
N GLY A 80 -8.26 2.88 10.10
CA GLY A 80 -7.92 2.17 11.34
C GLY A 80 -9.15 1.89 12.22
N GLN A 81 -10.03 2.90 12.39
CA GLN A 81 -11.27 2.75 13.14
C GLN A 81 -12.20 1.71 12.50
N ARG A 82 -12.31 1.70 11.16
CA ARG A 82 -13.10 0.70 10.43
C ARG A 82 -12.65 -0.74 10.71
N TYR A 83 -11.34 -0.98 10.79
CA TYR A 83 -10.82 -2.30 11.16
C TYR A 83 -11.21 -2.69 12.60
N ILE A 84 -11.10 -1.74 13.55
CA ILE A 84 -11.50 -1.96 14.94
C ILE A 84 -12.99 -2.29 15.04
N ASP A 85 -13.84 -1.50 14.38
CA ASP A 85 -15.30 -1.68 14.40
C ASP A 85 -15.71 -3.02 13.78
N ALA A 86 -14.98 -3.48 12.76
CA ALA A 86 -15.16 -4.79 12.15
C ALA A 86 -14.59 -5.95 12.97
N GLY A 87 -13.92 -5.70 14.10
CA GLY A 87 -13.24 -6.72 14.90
C GLY A 87 -12.06 -7.37 14.19
N MET A 88 -11.46 -6.68 13.22
CA MET A 88 -10.37 -7.18 12.39
C MET A 88 -9.06 -6.45 12.72
N ALA A 89 -7.94 -7.17 12.61
CA ALA A 89 -6.63 -6.53 12.64
C ALA A 89 -6.36 -5.86 11.28
N PRO A 90 -5.87 -4.60 11.25
CA PRO A 90 -5.47 -4.00 10.00
C PRO A 90 -4.31 -4.80 9.38
N PRO A 91 -4.24 -4.91 8.04
CA PRO A 91 -3.12 -5.52 7.36
C PRO A 91 -1.81 -4.90 7.84
N SER A 92 -0.85 -5.76 8.21
CA SER A 92 0.47 -5.32 8.59
C SER A 92 1.14 -4.62 7.40
N ALA A 93 1.68 -3.42 7.63
CA ALA A 93 2.49 -2.72 6.64
C ALA A 93 3.77 -3.51 6.31
N VAL A 94 4.30 -4.23 7.30
CA VAL A 94 5.44 -5.11 7.17
C VAL A 94 4.95 -6.49 6.76
N PRO A 95 5.41 -7.03 5.63
CA PRO A 95 4.99 -8.34 5.19
C PRO A 95 5.45 -9.45 6.14
N PRO A 96 4.74 -10.59 6.17
CA PRO A 96 5.20 -11.78 6.87
C PRO A 96 6.60 -12.19 6.40
N ARG A 97 7.44 -12.65 7.32
CA ARG A 97 8.81 -13.07 6.99
C ARG A 97 8.85 -14.18 5.93
N ARG A 98 7.86 -15.08 5.91
CA ARG A 98 7.71 -16.11 4.86
C ARG A 98 7.61 -15.54 3.45
N HIS A 99 7.08 -14.31 3.30
CA HIS A 99 7.00 -13.62 2.01
C HIS A 99 8.24 -12.78 1.73
N VAL A 100 8.99 -12.36 2.75
CA VAL A 100 10.20 -11.53 2.58
C VAL A 100 11.42 -12.40 2.24
N ILE A 101 11.62 -13.50 2.98
CA ILE A 101 12.81 -14.34 2.88
C ILE A 101 13.05 -14.89 1.48
N PRO A 102 12.05 -15.42 0.75
CA PRO A 102 12.24 -15.87 -0.63
C PRO A 102 12.86 -14.83 -1.55
N HIS A 103 12.54 -13.54 -1.37
CA HIS A 103 13.14 -12.46 -2.14
C HIS A 103 14.59 -12.19 -1.70
N LEU A 104 14.87 -12.24 -0.40
CA LEU A 104 16.22 -12.07 0.15
C LEU A 104 17.17 -13.20 -0.30
N LEU A 105 16.66 -14.43 -0.39
CA LEU A 105 17.44 -15.59 -0.84
C LEU A 105 17.82 -15.54 -2.33
N ARG A 106 17.23 -14.63 -3.11
CA ARG A 106 17.54 -14.44 -4.54
C ARG A 106 18.68 -13.44 -4.79
N THR A 107 19.13 -12.71 -3.76
CA THR A 107 20.18 -11.68 -3.93
C THR A 107 21.57 -12.29 -3.99
N ASP A 108 22.46 -11.74 -4.80
CA ASP A 108 23.81 -12.28 -5.00
C ASP A 108 24.90 -11.51 -4.23
N SER A 109 24.55 -10.39 -3.61
CA SER A 109 25.48 -9.58 -2.82
C SER A 109 24.87 -9.05 -1.53
N LEU A 110 25.72 -8.73 -0.54
CA LEU A 110 25.27 -8.10 0.71
C LEU A 110 24.64 -6.72 0.50
N GLY A 111 25.12 -5.97 -0.51
CA GLY A 111 24.53 -4.67 -0.88
C GLY A 111 23.10 -4.84 -1.37
N GLU A 112 22.88 -5.75 -2.32
CA GLU A 112 21.57 -6.08 -2.86
C GLU A 112 20.63 -6.66 -1.79
N TYR A 113 21.14 -7.50 -0.88
CA TYR A 113 20.40 -8.01 0.26
C TYR A 113 19.86 -6.87 1.14
N ARG A 114 20.73 -5.90 1.49
CA ARG A 114 20.35 -4.76 2.34
C ARG A 114 19.33 -3.85 1.66
N GLU A 115 19.53 -3.59 0.37
CA GLU A 115 18.60 -2.79 -0.43
C GLU A 115 17.24 -3.47 -0.55
N THR A 116 17.21 -4.76 -0.88
CA THR A 116 16.00 -5.57 -0.99
C THR A 116 15.28 -5.65 0.36
N SER A 117 16.00 -5.93 1.44
CA SER A 117 15.46 -5.92 2.81
C SER A 117 14.86 -4.57 3.18
N SER A 118 15.55 -3.48 2.85
CA SER A 118 15.06 -2.12 3.14
C SER A 118 13.77 -1.80 2.38
N ARG A 119 13.67 -2.22 1.11
CA ARG A 119 12.46 -2.07 0.29
C ARG A 119 11.30 -2.92 0.80
N LEU A 120 11.56 -4.15 1.22
CA LEU A 120 10.52 -5.09 1.66
C LEU A 120 9.99 -4.79 3.06
N LEU A 121 10.87 -4.39 3.99
CA LEU A 121 10.55 -4.12 5.38
C LEU A 121 10.12 -2.66 5.65
N GLY A 122 10.15 -1.81 4.61
CA GLY A 122 9.56 -0.47 4.66
C GLY A 122 10.47 0.64 5.20
N SER A 123 11.79 0.44 5.22
CA SER A 123 12.73 1.54 5.50
C SER A 123 13.10 2.34 4.25
N ALA A 124 12.86 1.80 3.06
CA ALA A 124 13.04 2.54 1.81
C ALA A 124 11.85 3.46 1.55
N THR A 125 12.13 4.74 1.35
CA THR A 125 11.15 5.70 0.84
C THR A 125 11.08 5.60 -0.68
N THR A 126 9.86 5.76 -1.19
CA THR A 126 9.54 5.80 -2.61
C THR A 126 8.93 7.15 -2.93
N VAL A 127 9.25 7.67 -4.12
CA VAL A 127 8.69 8.93 -4.61
C VAL A 127 7.86 8.64 -5.85
N GLY A 128 6.58 8.99 -5.77
CA GLY A 128 5.67 9.02 -6.89
C GLY A 128 5.58 10.43 -7.45
N CYS A 129 5.62 10.57 -8.76
CA CYS A 129 5.58 11.86 -9.44
C CYS A 129 4.34 11.92 -10.34
N SER A 130 3.75 13.11 -10.46
CA SER A 130 2.74 13.42 -11.47
C SER A 130 3.26 13.18 -12.88
N SER A 131 2.35 12.99 -13.83
CA SER A 131 2.67 12.91 -15.26
C SER A 131 2.98 14.29 -15.85
N VAL A 132 2.37 15.33 -15.27
CA VAL A 132 2.56 16.72 -15.68
C VAL A 132 3.84 17.28 -15.04
N LEU A 133 4.60 18.01 -15.86
CA LEU A 133 5.79 18.75 -15.44
C LEU A 133 5.48 20.25 -15.41
N GLY A 134 5.95 20.89 -14.35
CA GLY A 134 5.84 22.33 -14.10
C GLY A 134 7.08 23.05 -14.59
N ARG A 135 7.47 24.09 -13.86
CA ARG A 135 8.70 24.83 -14.20
C ARG A 135 9.94 23.96 -14.02
N ALA A 136 10.95 24.25 -14.84
CA ALA A 136 12.24 23.57 -14.82
C ALA A 136 12.15 22.04 -14.92
N ASP A 137 11.15 21.53 -15.63
CA ASP A 137 10.96 20.08 -15.89
C ASP A 137 10.74 19.26 -14.61
N THR A 138 10.25 19.92 -13.55
CA THR A 138 9.97 19.27 -12.25
C THR A 138 8.51 18.80 -12.18
N PRO A 139 8.21 17.65 -11.54
CA PRO A 139 6.83 17.19 -11.37
C PRO A 139 5.99 18.21 -10.58
N VAL A 140 4.77 18.49 -11.06
CA VAL A 140 3.85 19.41 -10.38
C VAL A 140 3.29 18.84 -9.08
N ILE A 141 3.25 17.52 -8.94
CA ILE A 141 2.96 16.83 -7.68
C ILE A 141 4.03 15.77 -7.45
N SER A 142 4.57 15.73 -6.24
CA SER A 142 5.35 14.58 -5.76
C SER A 142 4.81 14.09 -4.43
N VAL A 143 4.76 12.77 -4.30
CA VAL A 143 4.29 12.06 -3.11
C VAL A 143 5.43 11.19 -2.63
N THR A 144 5.81 11.32 -1.37
CA THR A 144 6.79 10.45 -0.73
C THR A 144 6.07 9.50 0.21
N ALA A 145 6.33 8.21 0.07
CA ALA A 145 5.73 7.18 0.89
C ALA A 145 6.72 6.05 1.19
N ASP A 146 6.47 5.35 2.29
CA ASP A 146 7.06 4.05 2.58
C ASP A 146 5.93 2.99 2.63
N ARG A 147 6.18 1.83 3.24
CA ARG A 147 5.13 0.80 3.40
C ARG A 147 4.08 1.16 4.45
N THR A 148 4.41 2.02 5.40
CA THR A 148 3.51 2.43 6.49
C THR A 148 2.50 3.46 6.02
N GLY A 149 2.88 4.30 5.06
CA GLY A 149 2.00 5.31 4.47
C GLY A 149 2.73 6.42 3.71
N ILE A 150 1.96 7.42 3.30
CA ILE A 150 2.48 8.69 2.77
C ILE A 150 3.05 9.54 3.92
N SER A 151 4.27 10.05 3.73
CA SER A 151 4.97 10.90 4.69
C SER A 151 5.13 12.35 4.21
N ALA A 152 5.07 12.60 2.90
CA ALA A 152 5.09 13.95 2.35
C ALA A 152 4.29 14.05 1.04
N ILE A 153 3.68 15.21 0.81
CA ILE A 153 3.06 15.59 -0.45
C ILE A 153 3.54 17.01 -0.77
N ALA A 154 4.22 17.18 -1.89
CA ALA A 154 4.59 18.48 -2.42
C ALA A 154 3.79 18.76 -3.68
N VAL A 155 3.32 20.00 -3.81
CA VAL A 155 2.51 20.44 -4.94
C VAL A 155 3.03 21.80 -5.40
N ASP A 156 3.26 21.96 -6.70
CA ASP A 156 3.65 23.22 -7.31
C ASP A 156 2.47 24.22 -7.23
N SER A 157 2.63 25.23 -6.38
CA SER A 157 1.62 26.26 -6.14
C SER A 157 1.29 27.08 -7.39
N GLU A 158 2.25 27.28 -8.31
CA GLU A 158 1.98 28.03 -9.54
C GLU A 158 1.09 27.22 -10.48
N TRP A 159 1.35 25.91 -10.59
CA TRP A 159 0.51 25.01 -11.37
C TRP A 159 -0.91 24.90 -10.79
N VAL A 160 -1.03 24.79 -9.46
CA VAL A 160 -2.34 24.75 -8.78
C VAL A 160 -3.17 25.99 -9.05
N SER A 161 -2.54 27.18 -9.05
CA SER A 161 -3.24 28.46 -9.21
C SER A 161 -3.98 28.59 -10.55
N GLY A 162 -3.55 27.86 -11.59
CA GLY A 162 -4.18 27.84 -12.92
C GLY A 162 -4.89 26.53 -13.25
N THR A 163 -5.03 25.62 -12.29
CA THR A 163 -5.48 24.25 -12.50
C THR A 163 -6.95 24.07 -12.13
N GLN A 164 -7.59 23.07 -12.75
CA GLN A 164 -8.93 22.62 -12.38
C GLN A 164 -8.86 21.47 -11.36
N GLU A 165 -9.88 21.36 -10.51
CA GLU A 165 -9.98 20.29 -9.48
C GLU A 165 -9.80 18.88 -10.06
N ILE A 166 -10.36 18.63 -11.25
CA ILE A 166 -10.25 17.34 -11.92
C ILE A 166 -8.80 16.97 -12.29
N SER A 167 -8.00 17.96 -12.68
CA SER A 167 -6.59 17.76 -13.00
C SER A 167 -5.76 17.54 -11.73
N LEU A 168 -6.05 18.27 -10.65
CA LEU A 168 -5.43 18.04 -9.34
C LEU A 168 -5.67 16.61 -8.84
N ARG A 169 -6.94 16.14 -8.88
CA ARG A 169 -7.31 14.77 -8.53
C ARG A 169 -6.55 13.74 -9.38
N SER A 170 -6.57 13.92 -10.70
CA SER A 170 -5.99 12.96 -11.63
C SER A 170 -4.48 12.84 -11.46
N GLU A 171 -3.75 13.96 -11.37
CA GLU A 171 -2.30 13.96 -11.19
C GLU A 171 -1.87 13.47 -9.81
N PHE A 172 -2.67 13.74 -8.77
CA PHE A 172 -2.41 13.20 -7.43
C PHE A 172 -2.54 11.67 -7.42
N LEU A 173 -3.64 11.13 -7.96
CA LEU A 173 -3.84 9.69 -8.05
C LEU A 173 -2.78 9.03 -8.94
N TYR A 174 -2.35 9.70 -10.02
CA TYR A 174 -1.25 9.23 -10.85
C TYR A 174 0.06 9.09 -10.07
N ALA A 175 0.42 10.09 -9.25
CA ALA A 175 1.60 10.04 -8.40
C ALA A 175 1.50 8.91 -7.36
N VAL A 176 0.33 8.70 -6.76
CA VAL A 176 0.08 7.60 -5.83
C VAL A 176 0.20 6.23 -6.53
N ASP A 177 -0.33 6.08 -7.74
CA ASP A 177 -0.19 4.84 -8.51
C ASP A 177 1.26 4.58 -8.93
N ALA A 178 2.05 5.63 -9.16
CA ALA A 178 3.48 5.48 -9.39
C ALA A 178 4.19 4.88 -8.16
N ILE A 179 3.76 5.20 -6.93
CA ILE A 179 4.24 4.53 -5.72
C ILE A 179 3.77 3.08 -5.70
N ARG A 180 2.49 2.80 -5.99
CA ARG A 180 1.97 1.42 -6.02
C ARG A 180 2.77 0.51 -6.93
N ARG A 181 3.07 0.97 -8.16
CA ARG A 181 3.87 0.20 -9.14
C ARG A 181 5.31 -0.04 -8.70
N GLN A 182 5.85 0.80 -7.82
CA GLN A 182 7.21 0.64 -7.26
C GLN A 182 7.23 -0.34 -6.07
N ARG A 183 6.09 -0.61 -5.43
CA ARG A 183 6.03 -1.55 -4.31
C ARG A 183 6.22 -2.97 -4.85
N PRO A 184 7.16 -3.75 -4.28
CA PRO A 184 7.35 -5.12 -4.70
C PRO A 184 6.10 -5.95 -4.39
N GLU A 185 5.59 -6.62 -5.41
CA GLU A 185 4.53 -7.61 -5.28
C GLU A 185 5.10 -8.85 -4.58
N LEU A 186 4.44 -9.26 -3.49
CA LEU A 186 4.87 -10.37 -2.66
C LEU A 186 4.04 -11.58 -3.02
N VAL A 187 4.30 -12.11 -4.21
CA VAL A 187 3.64 -13.33 -4.66
C VAL A 187 4.38 -14.51 -4.07
N GLU A 188 3.68 -15.30 -3.26
CA GLU A 188 4.21 -16.54 -2.70
C GLU A 188 4.16 -17.66 -3.76
N GLU A 189 5.04 -17.56 -4.75
CA GLU A 189 5.13 -18.54 -5.83
C GLU A 189 6.56 -19.07 -5.97
N GLY A 190 6.67 -20.41 -6.01
CA GLY A 190 7.87 -21.13 -6.41
C GLY A 190 8.46 -22.04 -5.33
N ARG A 191 9.78 -22.23 -5.41
CA ARG A 191 10.57 -23.29 -4.73
C ARG A 191 10.48 -23.35 -3.19
N TYR A 192 9.77 -22.41 -2.57
CA TYR A 192 9.68 -22.22 -1.12
C TYR A 192 8.27 -22.38 -0.57
N ALA A 193 7.28 -22.67 -1.41
CA ALA A 193 5.88 -22.77 -0.98
C ALA A 193 5.65 -23.88 0.07
N GLU A 194 6.41 -24.96 0.00
CA GLU A 194 6.34 -26.11 0.91
C GLU A 194 7.36 -26.03 2.07
N THR A 195 8.23 -25.03 2.06
CA THR A 195 9.27 -24.86 3.09
C THR A 195 8.65 -24.26 4.35
N SER A 196 8.96 -24.83 5.52
CA SER A 196 8.48 -24.27 6.78
C SER A 196 9.12 -22.92 7.09
N ASP A 197 8.44 -22.09 7.89
CA ASP A 197 8.96 -20.79 8.32
C ASP A 197 10.35 -20.91 8.99
N GLN A 198 10.57 -21.96 9.80
CA GLN A 198 11.86 -22.18 10.46
C GLN A 198 12.96 -22.54 9.46
N GLU A 199 12.69 -23.41 8.49
CA GLU A 199 13.66 -23.75 7.44
C GLU A 199 13.99 -22.54 6.56
N LEU A 200 13.01 -21.67 6.28
CA LEU A 200 13.26 -20.41 5.58
C LEU A 200 14.22 -19.50 6.36
N GLU A 201 14.03 -19.38 7.67
CA GLU A 201 14.93 -18.61 8.53
C GLU A 201 16.35 -19.19 8.52
N ASP A 202 16.48 -20.51 8.63
CA ASP A 202 17.77 -21.19 8.63
C ASP A 202 18.51 -20.97 7.30
N LEU A 203 17.79 -21.09 6.17
CA LEU A 203 18.31 -20.77 4.84
C LEU A 203 18.74 -19.30 4.72
N ASN A 204 17.97 -18.37 5.29
CA ASN A 204 18.29 -16.95 5.27
C ASN A 204 19.57 -16.65 6.07
N VAL A 205 19.76 -17.31 7.21
CA VAL A 205 20.98 -17.20 8.02
C VAL A 205 22.19 -17.76 7.26
N GLU A 206 22.07 -18.92 6.63
CA GLU A 206 23.13 -19.52 5.82
C GLU A 206 23.51 -18.63 4.63
N HIS A 207 22.51 -18.12 3.91
CA HIS A 207 22.69 -17.19 2.80
C HIS A 207 23.44 -15.93 3.23
N LEU A 208 23.07 -15.34 4.37
CA LEU A 208 23.77 -14.19 4.93
C LEU A 208 25.24 -14.49 5.27
N ARG A 209 25.56 -15.67 5.81
CA ARG A 209 26.97 -16.06 6.07
C ARG A 209 27.76 -16.13 4.77
N ARG A 210 27.19 -16.81 3.76
CA ARG A 210 27.76 -16.90 2.41
C ARG A 210 28.03 -15.52 1.81
N LEU A 211 27.08 -14.58 1.89
CA LEU A 211 27.23 -13.21 1.38
C LEU A 211 28.29 -12.39 2.15
N ASN A 212 28.54 -12.70 3.42
CA ASN A 212 29.59 -12.07 4.22
C ASN A 212 30.98 -12.73 4.03
N GLY A 213 31.08 -13.81 3.28
CA GLY A 213 32.33 -14.56 3.09
C GLY A 213 32.77 -15.34 4.33
N VAL A 214 31.82 -15.74 5.18
CA VAL A 214 32.02 -16.59 6.38
C VAL A 214 31.47 -17.98 6.12
#